data_AF-A0A5Q8CAC8-F1
#
_entry.id   AF-A0A5Q8CAC8-F1
#
_cell.length_a   1.000
_cell.length_b   1.000
_cell.length_c   1.000
_cell.angle_alpha   90.00
_cell.angle_beta   90.00
_cell.angle_gamma   90.00
#
_symmetry.space_group_name_H-M   'P 1'
#
loop_
_entity.id
_entity.type
_entity.pdbx_description
1 polymer ?
#
loop_
_entity_poly.entity_id
_entity_poly.type
_entity_poly.pdbx_seq_one_letter_code
_entity_poly.pdbx_strand_id
1 'polypeptide(L)'
;QMIVKGRPLAETLYVPEAFRAEKKDAIERRRAEALASLATSGSGPRKLMILVGEVKEFEPARAGQKLVIRHMPCFPFMVDGDLHSRLRTRFEREFSLWEADDRSHLMTIATFGLNTAGLAVIEEIAVMVVNENWIPYDSVHERKLVDALAWMRDKSIKGLRYNLPAEQPIANAMVQRLGQSIALYIVPAGVDDKFELMLNNMIEACPQIGSWIWRVSEGEMPPLQL
;
A
#
# COMPACT_ATOMS: atom_id res chain seq x y z
N GLN A 1 -21.38 4.48 11.79
CA GLN A 1 -20.12 5.07 12.28
C GLN A 1 -19.21 3.93 12.73
N MET A 2 -17.98 3.84 12.23
CA MET A 2 -17.05 2.77 12.59
C MET A 2 -16.34 3.11 13.92
N ILE A 3 -16.35 2.19 14.88
CA ILE A 3 -15.72 2.34 16.20
C ILE A 3 -14.49 1.44 16.27
N VAL A 4 -13.36 1.97 16.73
CA VAL A 4 -12.10 1.25 16.94
C VAL A 4 -11.64 1.47 18.37
N LYS A 5 -11.49 0.38 19.14
CA LYS A 5 -11.05 0.40 20.54
C LYS A 5 -11.80 1.45 21.41
N GLY A 6 -13.12 1.54 21.21
CA GLY A 6 -14.01 2.42 21.98
C GLY A 6 -14.07 3.88 21.53
N ARG A 7 -13.41 4.25 20.41
CA ARG A 7 -13.50 5.60 19.82
C ARG A 7 -13.90 5.56 18.34
N PRO A 8 -14.59 6.58 17.82
CA PRO A 8 -14.83 6.68 16.38
C PRO A 8 -13.53 6.70 15.59
N LEU A 9 -13.48 5.93 14.49
CA LEU A 9 -12.30 5.94 13.59
C LEU A 9 -11.99 7.34 13.07
N ALA A 10 -13.02 8.15 12.82
CA ALA A 10 -12.86 9.53 12.37
C ALA A 10 -12.10 10.42 13.37
N GLU A 11 -12.05 10.05 14.65
CA GLU A 11 -11.28 10.77 15.67
C GLU A 11 -9.85 10.24 15.83
N THR A 12 -9.54 9.07 15.26
CA THR A 12 -8.23 8.43 15.37
C THR A 12 -7.46 8.41 14.06
N LEU A 13 -8.13 8.47 12.92
CA LEU A 13 -7.54 8.52 11.59
C LEU A 13 -7.20 9.95 11.17
N TYR A 14 -5.98 10.15 10.73
CA TYR A 14 -5.49 11.37 10.11
C TYR A 14 -5.07 11.09 8.67
N VAL A 15 -5.73 11.76 7.73
CA VAL A 15 -5.37 11.79 6.31
C VAL A 15 -4.99 13.23 5.98
N PRO A 16 -3.75 13.53 5.56
CA PRO A 16 -3.35 14.88 5.20
C PRO A 16 -4.23 15.44 4.08
N GLU A 17 -4.67 16.69 4.22
CA GLU A 17 -5.31 17.40 3.12
C GLU A 17 -4.30 17.75 2.03
N ALA A 18 -4.78 17.97 0.80
CA ALA A 18 -3.91 18.31 -0.33
C ALA A 18 -3.07 19.56 -0.03
N PHE A 19 -1.75 19.41 -0.10
CA PHE A 19 -0.82 20.49 0.21
C PHE A 19 -0.81 21.56 -0.88
N ARG A 20 -1.01 22.81 -0.48
CA ARG A 20 -0.86 24.00 -1.33
C ARG A 20 -0.02 25.02 -0.58
N ALA A 21 1.08 25.46 -1.19
CA ALA A 21 2.04 26.34 -0.52
C ALA A 21 1.39 27.63 -0.02
N GLU A 22 0.43 28.18 -0.78
CA GLU A 22 -0.28 29.42 -0.42
C GLU A 22 -1.22 29.24 0.79
N LYS A 23 -1.56 28.00 1.13
CA LYS A 23 -2.44 27.66 2.26
C LYS A 23 -1.68 27.03 3.43
N LYS A 24 -0.34 27.02 3.39
CA LYS A 24 0.52 26.32 4.36
C LYS A 24 0.08 26.56 5.81
N ASP A 25 0.02 27.81 6.27
CA ASP A 25 -0.28 28.13 7.67
C ASP A 25 -1.69 27.66 8.08
N ALA A 26 -2.65 27.75 7.16
CA ALA A 26 -4.01 27.26 7.41
C ALA A 26 -4.06 25.73 7.51
N ILE A 27 -3.28 25.02 6.70
CA ILE A 27 -3.13 23.56 6.75
C ILE A 27 -2.48 23.14 8.07
N GLU A 28 -1.40 23.83 8.47
CA GLU A 28 -0.69 23.55 9.71
C GLU A 28 -1.55 23.78 10.94
N ARG A 29 -2.39 24.83 10.95
CA ARG A 29 -3.35 25.09 12.02
C ARG A 29 -4.40 23.99 12.14
N ARG A 30 -5.04 23.59 11.03
CA ARG A 30 -6.04 22.50 11.04
C ARG A 30 -5.43 21.16 11.47
N ARG A 31 -4.19 20.89 11.07
CA ARG A 31 -3.44 19.73 11.56
C ARG A 31 -3.25 19.81 13.08
N ALA A 32 -2.78 20.94 13.60
CA ALA A 32 -2.57 21.10 15.03
C ALA A 32 -3.87 20.87 15.82
N GLU A 33 -5.01 21.37 15.31
CA GLU A 33 -6.35 21.11 15.87
C GLU A 33 -6.70 19.62 15.85
N ALA A 34 -6.49 18.94 14.71
CA ALA A 34 -6.75 17.50 14.57
C ALA A 34 -5.89 16.63 15.52
N LEU A 35 -4.63 17.03 15.73
CA LEU A 35 -3.67 16.32 16.58
C LEU A 35 -3.72 16.76 18.05
N ALA A 36 -4.52 17.76 18.41
CA ALA A 36 -4.58 18.32 19.77
C ALA A 36 -4.88 17.26 20.84
N SER A 37 -5.68 16.24 20.48
CA SER A 37 -6.03 15.14 21.39
C SER A 37 -4.82 14.29 21.81
N LEU A 38 -3.75 14.25 21.00
CA LEU A 38 -2.49 13.56 21.33
C LEU A 38 -1.64 14.31 22.35
N ALA A 39 -1.75 15.65 22.40
CA ALA A 39 -0.98 16.49 23.31
C ALA A 39 -1.46 16.40 24.76
N THR A 40 -2.72 15.98 24.98
CA THR A 40 -3.28 15.81 26.32
C THR A 40 -2.65 14.60 27.03
N SER A 41 -1.69 14.86 27.91
CA SER A 41 -1.10 13.87 28.81
C SER A 41 -2.00 13.71 30.04
N GLY A 42 -3.03 12.87 29.95
CA GLY A 42 -3.86 12.49 31.10
C GLY A 42 -3.27 11.31 31.86
N SER A 43 -3.79 10.99 33.06
CA SER A 43 -3.50 9.69 33.68
C SER A 43 -4.19 8.59 32.87
N GLY A 44 -3.41 7.81 32.14
CA GLY A 44 -3.92 6.74 31.28
C GLY A 44 -2.95 6.31 30.19
N PRO A 45 -3.33 5.30 29.39
CA PRO A 45 -2.52 4.84 28.27
C PRO A 45 -2.27 5.98 27.27
N ARG A 46 -1.06 6.02 26.71
CA ARG A 46 -0.69 6.99 25.67
C ARG A 46 -1.69 6.90 24.51
N LYS A 47 -2.25 8.04 24.12
CA LYS A 47 -3.15 8.12 22.96
C LYS A 47 -2.32 7.98 21.69
N LEU A 48 -2.81 7.15 20.77
CA LEU A 48 -2.25 6.99 19.43
C LEU A 48 -3.30 7.36 18.38
N MET A 49 -2.83 7.79 17.22
CA MET A 49 -3.60 8.02 16.00
C MET A 49 -3.06 7.15 14.87
N ILE A 50 -3.85 7.02 13.81
CA ILE A 50 -3.51 6.33 12.57
C ILE A 50 -3.27 7.39 11.49
N LEU A 51 -2.15 7.33 10.81
CA LEU A 51 -1.83 8.10 9.61
C LEU A 51 -2.10 7.25 8.38
N VAL A 52 -2.70 7.82 7.34
CA VAL A 52 -2.64 7.28 5.97
C VAL A 52 -2.17 8.39 5.05
N GLY A 53 -1.13 8.14 4.25
CA GLY A 53 -0.59 9.14 3.33
C GLY A 53 0.43 8.57 2.35
N GLU A 54 0.82 9.39 1.38
CA GLU A 54 1.89 9.06 0.43
C GLU A 54 3.25 9.42 1.03
N VAL A 55 4.18 8.47 1.04
CA VAL A 55 5.56 8.69 1.42
C VAL A 55 6.24 9.57 0.38
N LYS A 56 6.88 10.64 0.83
CA LYS A 56 7.79 11.43 0.00
C LYS A 56 9.18 10.83 0.03
N GLU A 57 9.71 10.62 1.23
CA GLU A 57 11.06 10.12 1.48
C GLU A 57 11.24 9.72 2.95
N PHE A 58 12.28 8.92 3.20
CA PHE A 58 12.84 8.68 4.52
C PHE A 58 14.19 9.39 4.60
N GLU A 59 14.30 10.43 5.41
CA GLU A 59 15.54 11.19 5.58
C GLU A 59 16.34 10.69 6.80
N PRO A 60 17.66 10.58 6.70
CA PRO A 60 18.51 10.30 7.86
C PRO A 60 18.33 11.35 8.96
N ALA A 61 18.19 10.89 10.20
CA ALA A 61 18.16 11.73 11.38
C ALA A 61 19.36 11.44 12.29
N ARG A 62 19.58 12.28 13.30
CA ARG A 62 20.62 12.02 14.33
C ARG A 62 20.40 10.69 15.05
N ALA A 63 19.14 10.27 15.18
CA ALA A 63 18.72 8.98 15.69
C ALA A 63 17.53 8.50 14.85
N GLY A 64 17.64 7.31 14.24
CA GLY A 64 16.59 6.75 13.39
C GLY A 64 16.44 7.46 12.04
N GLN A 65 15.20 7.61 11.58
CA GLN A 65 14.83 8.28 10.32
C GLN A 65 13.70 9.28 10.54
N LYS A 66 13.56 10.22 9.60
CA LYS A 66 12.36 11.06 9.46
C LYS A 66 11.56 10.57 8.26
N LEU A 67 10.35 10.10 8.50
CA LEU A 67 9.36 9.88 7.47
C LEU A 67 8.72 11.21 7.07
N VAL A 68 8.86 11.59 5.81
CA VAL A 68 8.22 12.76 5.23
C VAL A 68 7.03 12.31 4.39
N ILE A 69 5.86 12.89 4.65
CA ILE A 69 4.64 12.63 3.89
C ILE A 69 4.46 13.72 2.83
N ARG A 70 4.17 13.34 1.57
CA ARG A 70 4.16 14.27 0.42
C ARG A 70 3.24 15.47 0.63
N HIS A 71 2.05 15.25 1.18
CA HIS A 71 1.08 16.31 1.47
C HIS A 71 1.28 16.99 2.83
N MET A 72 2.39 16.70 3.50
CA MET A 72 2.70 17.29 4.80
C MET A 72 4.22 17.42 5.02
N PRO A 73 4.95 18.11 4.13
CA PRO A 73 6.41 18.12 4.15
C PRO A 73 6.99 18.84 5.38
N CYS A 74 6.24 19.75 6.00
CA CYS A 74 6.69 20.52 7.18
C CYS A 74 6.40 19.84 8.52
N PHE A 75 5.98 18.57 8.53
CA PHE A 75 5.70 17.81 9.75
C PHE A 75 6.22 16.37 9.60
N PRO A 76 7.53 16.16 9.81
CA PRO A 76 8.10 14.83 9.72
C PRO A 76 7.67 13.95 10.90
N PHE A 77 7.58 12.66 10.66
CA PHE A 77 7.40 11.66 11.71
C PHE A 77 8.73 10.98 12.01
N MET A 78 9.07 10.86 13.29
CA MET A 78 10.27 10.14 13.72
C MET A 78 10.01 8.63 13.66
N VAL A 79 10.94 7.90 13.06
CA VAL A 79 10.94 6.44 12.97
C VAL A 79 12.19 5.93 13.64
N ASP A 80 12.03 5.04 14.61
CA ASP A 80 13.18 4.40 15.26
C ASP A 80 14.02 3.57 14.27
N GLY A 81 15.32 3.44 14.52
CA GLY A 81 16.25 2.73 13.63
C GLY A 81 15.89 1.26 13.45
N ASP A 82 15.49 0.58 14.52
CA ASP A 82 15.12 -0.84 14.48
C ASP A 82 13.78 -1.02 13.75
N LEU A 83 12.82 -0.11 13.98
CA LEU A 83 11.56 -0.10 13.25
C LEU A 83 11.78 0.12 11.74
N HIS A 84 12.63 1.07 11.36
CA HIS A 84 12.96 1.32 9.96
C HIS A 84 13.66 0.11 9.32
N SER A 85 14.62 -0.51 10.01
CA SER A 85 15.31 -1.72 9.52
C SER A 85 14.34 -2.89 9.29
N ARG A 86 13.42 -3.13 10.24
CA ARG A 86 12.34 -4.12 10.08
C ARG A 86 11.42 -3.79 8.92
N LEU A 87 11.03 -2.51 8.76
CA LEU A 87 10.19 -2.05 7.67
C LEU A 87 10.85 -2.30 6.31
N ARG A 88 12.13 -1.92 6.14
CA ARG A 88 12.90 -2.12 4.90
C ARG A 88 13.03 -3.60 4.55
N THR A 89 13.31 -4.45 5.54
CA THR A 89 13.42 -5.89 5.33
C THR A 89 12.07 -6.52 4.97
N ARG A 90 11.00 -6.15 5.68
CA ARG A 90 9.66 -6.73 5.48
C ARG A 90 9.05 -6.35 4.13
N PHE A 91 9.25 -5.12 3.69
CA PHE A 91 8.66 -4.55 2.47
C PHE A 91 9.73 -4.25 1.41
N GLU A 92 10.79 -5.04 1.38
CA GLU A 92 11.92 -4.88 0.45
C GLU A 92 11.44 -4.78 -1.00
N ARG A 93 10.42 -5.58 -1.37
CA ARG A 93 9.85 -5.61 -2.71
C ARG A 93 9.17 -4.29 -3.06
N GLU A 94 8.33 -3.77 -2.17
CA GLU A 94 7.60 -2.52 -2.35
C GLU A 94 8.56 -1.33 -2.46
N PHE A 95 9.61 -1.30 -1.62
CA PHE A 95 10.66 -0.30 -1.72
C PHE A 95 11.41 -0.40 -3.04
N SER A 96 11.81 -1.61 -3.45
CA SER A 96 12.53 -1.82 -4.72
C SER A 96 11.69 -1.38 -5.93
N LEU A 97 10.39 -1.68 -5.92
CA LEU A 97 9.47 -1.28 -6.98
C LEU A 97 9.24 0.24 -7.02
N TRP A 98 9.14 0.88 -5.87
CA TRP A 98 8.98 2.33 -5.77
C TRP A 98 10.25 3.10 -6.16
N GLU A 99 11.42 2.65 -5.69
CA GLU A 99 12.72 3.28 -5.98
C GLU A 99 13.13 3.13 -7.44
N ALA A 100 12.65 2.09 -8.13
CA ALA A 100 12.96 1.84 -9.53
C ALA A 100 12.14 2.69 -10.53
N ASP A 101 11.05 3.33 -10.10
CA ASP A 101 10.19 4.10 -11.00
C ASP A 101 9.49 5.30 -10.34
N ASP A 102 9.75 6.49 -10.89
CA ASP A 102 9.21 7.76 -10.43
C ASP A 102 7.68 7.91 -10.62
N ARG A 103 7.04 7.06 -11.43
CA ARG A 103 5.57 7.06 -11.59
C ARG A 103 4.86 6.22 -10.53
N SER A 104 5.62 5.52 -9.69
CA SER A 104 5.09 4.70 -8.62
C SER A 104 4.96 5.52 -7.35
N HIS A 105 3.92 5.25 -6.57
CA HIS A 105 3.69 5.90 -5.28
C HIS A 105 3.81 4.86 -4.17
N LEU A 106 4.46 5.25 -3.07
CA LEU A 106 4.50 4.44 -1.86
C LEU A 106 3.47 4.98 -0.86
N MET A 107 2.38 4.25 -0.70
CA MET A 107 1.38 4.56 0.31
C MET A 107 1.82 3.97 1.65
N THR A 108 1.56 4.69 2.73
CA THR A 108 1.78 4.19 4.08
C THR A 108 0.52 4.29 4.93
N ILE A 109 0.38 3.31 5.83
CA ILE A 109 -0.46 3.38 7.01
C ILE A 109 0.43 3.21 8.23
N ALA A 110 0.26 4.07 9.23
CA ALA A 110 1.09 4.03 10.43
C ALA A 110 0.32 4.40 11.69
N THR A 111 0.68 3.82 12.82
CA THR A 111 0.23 4.29 14.13
C THR A 111 1.30 5.22 14.71
N PHE A 112 0.87 6.31 15.32
CA PHE A 112 1.79 7.29 15.88
C PHE A 112 1.21 7.97 17.12
N GLY A 113 2.10 8.52 17.94
CA GLY A 113 1.75 9.41 19.04
C GLY A 113 2.73 10.57 19.12
N LEU A 114 2.48 11.51 20.03
CA LEU A 114 3.46 12.55 20.36
C LEU A 114 4.35 12.10 21.51
N ASN A 115 5.64 12.44 21.46
CA ASN A 115 6.54 12.30 22.61
C ASN A 115 6.45 13.52 23.53
N THR A 116 7.23 13.55 24.61
CA THR A 116 7.25 14.65 25.59
C THR A 116 7.71 15.99 25.00
N ALA A 117 8.47 15.96 23.91
CA ALA A 117 8.89 17.15 23.16
C ALA A 117 7.87 17.58 22.08
N GLY A 118 6.72 16.90 21.98
CA GLY A 118 5.69 17.18 20.98
C GLY A 118 6.02 16.70 19.56
N LEU A 119 7.05 15.86 19.39
CA LEU A 119 7.38 15.27 18.10
C LEU A 119 6.48 14.06 17.82
N ALA A 120 6.04 13.91 16.58
CA ALA A 120 5.31 12.73 16.15
C ALA A 120 6.26 11.55 15.97
N VAL A 121 5.97 10.44 16.64
CA VAL A 121 6.77 9.21 16.64
C VAL A 121 5.91 8.06 16.15
N ILE A 122 6.40 7.34 15.15
CA ILE A 122 5.76 6.14 14.61
C ILE A 122 5.99 4.96 15.57
N GLU A 123 4.91 4.25 15.89
CA GLU A 123 4.96 3.02 16.70
C GLU A 123 4.98 1.78 15.80
N GLU A 124 4.08 1.74 14.80
CA GLU A 124 4.01 0.68 13.79
C GLU A 124 3.71 1.29 12.42
N ILE A 125 4.21 0.65 11.35
CA ILE A 125 4.09 1.16 9.99
C ILE A 125 4.03 0.01 8.98
N ALA A 126 3.17 0.17 7.98
CA ALA A 126 3.12 -0.67 6.80
C ALA A 126 3.07 0.20 5.54
N VAL A 127 3.52 -0.38 4.42
CA VAL A 127 3.55 0.30 3.12
C VAL A 127 2.92 -0.56 2.04
N MET A 128 2.49 0.09 0.96
CA MET A 128 1.95 -0.53 -0.24
C MET A 128 2.33 0.32 -1.44
N VAL A 129 2.95 -0.30 -2.45
CA VAL A 129 3.26 0.38 -3.71
C VAL A 129 2.03 0.38 -4.62
N VAL A 130 1.78 1.51 -5.29
CA VAL A 130 0.68 1.69 -6.24
C VAL A 130 1.18 2.41 -7.50
N ASN A 131 0.54 2.15 -8.64
CA ASN A 131 0.90 2.82 -9.90
C ASN A 131 0.31 4.24 -9.99
N GLU A 132 0.53 4.93 -11.12
CA GLU A 132 0.01 6.27 -11.40
C GLU A 132 -1.53 6.39 -11.31
N ASN A 133 -2.24 5.25 -11.43
CA ASN A 133 -3.70 5.15 -11.32
C ASN A 133 -4.16 4.74 -9.91
N TRP A 134 -3.27 4.75 -8.91
CA TRP A 134 -3.52 4.37 -7.52
C TRP A 134 -3.95 2.91 -7.33
N ILE A 135 -3.57 2.02 -8.25
CA ILE A 135 -3.85 0.59 -8.16
C ILE A 135 -2.61 -0.14 -7.59
N PRO A 136 -2.76 -0.95 -6.53
CA PRO A 136 -1.66 -1.73 -5.97
C PRO A 136 -1.10 -2.77 -6.93
N TYR A 137 0.19 -3.03 -6.84
CA TYR A 137 0.86 -4.10 -7.58
C TYR A 137 2.05 -4.67 -6.79
N ASP A 138 2.33 -5.95 -7.00
CA ASP A 138 3.32 -6.72 -6.23
C ASP A 138 4.58 -7.05 -7.06
N SER A 139 4.58 -6.79 -8.37
CA SER A 139 5.74 -7.03 -9.24
C SER A 139 5.72 -6.17 -10.50
N VAL A 140 6.86 -6.08 -11.19
CA VAL A 140 6.96 -5.42 -12.50
C VAL A 140 6.03 -6.04 -13.55
N HIS A 141 5.79 -7.35 -13.48
CA HIS A 141 4.87 -8.06 -14.37
C HIS A 141 3.41 -7.73 -14.03
N GLU A 142 3.07 -7.73 -12.75
CA GLU A 142 1.71 -7.36 -12.34
C GLU A 142 1.40 -5.91 -12.66
N ARG A 143 2.39 -5.01 -12.52
CA ARG A 143 2.24 -3.64 -12.98
C ARG A 143 1.90 -3.56 -14.47
N LYS A 144 2.63 -4.26 -15.34
CA LYS A 144 2.31 -4.33 -16.78
C LYS A 144 0.86 -4.75 -17.03
N LEU A 145 0.38 -5.75 -16.28
CA LEU A 145 -1.01 -6.21 -16.37
C LEU A 145 -1.99 -5.13 -15.92
N VAL A 146 -1.77 -4.52 -14.74
CA VAL A 146 -2.66 -3.51 -14.17
C VAL A 146 -2.70 -2.24 -15.01
N ASP A 147 -1.56 -1.81 -15.55
CA ASP A 147 -1.47 -0.68 -16.46
C ASP A 147 -2.27 -0.96 -17.74
N ALA A 148 -2.15 -2.17 -18.32
CA ALA A 148 -2.95 -2.56 -19.48
C ALA A 148 -4.46 -2.61 -19.19
N LEU A 149 -4.86 -3.08 -18.02
CA LEU A 149 -6.26 -3.09 -17.57
C LEU A 149 -6.82 -1.68 -17.40
N ALA A 150 -6.01 -0.70 -16.97
CA ALA A 150 -6.45 0.68 -16.82
C ALA A 150 -6.88 1.34 -18.16
N TRP A 151 -6.35 0.85 -19.29
CA TRP A 151 -6.74 1.32 -20.63
C TRP A 151 -7.93 0.56 -21.22
N MET A 152 -8.36 -0.53 -20.59
CA MET A 152 -9.54 -1.27 -21.03
C MET A 152 -10.83 -0.58 -20.60
N ARG A 153 -11.88 -0.69 -21.43
CA ARG A 153 -13.23 -0.21 -21.09
C ARG A 153 -14.01 -1.17 -20.18
N ASP A 154 -13.58 -2.42 -20.12
CA ASP A 154 -14.24 -3.44 -19.31
C ASP A 154 -13.94 -3.24 -17.83
N LYS A 155 -14.88 -3.64 -16.98
CA LYS A 155 -14.67 -3.62 -15.53
C LYS A 155 -13.68 -4.72 -15.14
N SER A 156 -12.64 -4.32 -14.43
CA SER A 156 -11.68 -5.23 -13.79
C SER A 156 -11.70 -5.07 -12.27
N ILE A 157 -11.50 -6.16 -11.55
CA ILE A 157 -11.31 -6.21 -10.10
C ILE A 157 -9.88 -6.69 -9.83
N LYS A 158 -9.08 -5.89 -9.11
CA LYS A 158 -7.73 -6.27 -8.68
C LYS A 158 -7.83 -7.25 -7.50
N GLY A 159 -7.15 -8.40 -7.59
CA GLY A 159 -6.96 -9.29 -6.45
C GLY A 159 -5.85 -8.76 -5.54
N LEU A 160 -6.03 -8.81 -4.22
CA LEU A 160 -5.01 -8.41 -3.25
C LEU A 160 -4.58 -9.63 -2.44
N ARG A 161 -3.28 -9.76 -2.21
CA ARG A 161 -2.73 -10.91 -1.48
C ARG A 161 -3.16 -10.94 -0.01
N TYR A 162 -3.34 -9.78 0.62
CA TYR A 162 -3.62 -9.67 2.06
C TYR A 162 -2.65 -10.53 2.90
N ASN A 163 -3.07 -11.72 3.35
CA ASN A 163 -2.28 -12.65 4.15
C ASN A 163 -1.71 -13.84 3.35
N LEU A 164 -1.83 -13.81 2.02
CA LEU A 164 -1.38 -14.87 1.13
C LEU A 164 0.14 -14.79 0.91
N PRO A 165 0.92 -15.83 1.29
CA PRO A 165 2.38 -15.87 1.09
C PRO A 165 2.76 -15.70 -0.37
N ALA A 166 3.88 -15.05 -0.68
CA ALA A 166 4.30 -14.69 -2.04
C ALA A 166 4.42 -15.89 -3.00
N GLU A 167 4.67 -17.07 -2.44
CA GLU A 167 4.87 -18.35 -3.12
C GLU A 167 3.55 -19.02 -3.54
N GLN A 168 2.39 -18.46 -3.17
CA GLN A 168 1.10 -19.00 -3.58
C GLN A 168 0.55 -18.26 -4.83
N PRO A 169 -0.14 -18.93 -5.75
CA PRO A 169 -0.82 -18.26 -6.84
C PRO A 169 -1.98 -17.42 -6.33
N ILE A 170 -2.28 -16.33 -7.02
CA ILE A 170 -3.45 -15.47 -6.80
C ILE A 170 -4.03 -15.09 -8.16
N ALA A 171 -5.36 -14.93 -8.24
CA ALA A 171 -5.97 -14.19 -9.35
C ALA A 171 -5.56 -12.72 -9.25
N ASN A 172 -4.52 -12.32 -9.99
CA ASN A 172 -3.96 -10.96 -9.97
C ASN A 172 -5.03 -9.91 -10.28
N ALA A 173 -5.92 -10.23 -11.22
CA ALA A 173 -7.13 -9.48 -11.50
C ALA A 173 -8.24 -10.40 -12.04
N MET A 174 -9.46 -9.89 -12.10
CA MET A 174 -10.59 -10.54 -12.74
C MET A 174 -11.32 -9.53 -13.62
N VAL A 175 -11.63 -9.92 -14.86
CA VAL A 175 -12.37 -9.08 -15.81
C VAL A 175 -13.74 -9.70 -16.06
N GLN A 176 -14.76 -8.84 -16.23
CA GLN A 176 -16.08 -9.27 -16.69
C GLN A 176 -16.31 -8.80 -18.12
N ARG A 177 -16.53 -9.75 -19.04
CA ARG A 177 -16.80 -9.48 -20.46
C ARG A 177 -17.92 -10.40 -20.95
N LEU A 178 -18.90 -9.82 -21.66
CA LEU A 178 -20.05 -10.53 -22.24
C LEU A 178 -20.78 -11.49 -21.27
N GLY A 179 -20.82 -11.15 -19.98
CA GLY A 179 -21.46 -11.96 -18.93
C GLY A 179 -20.61 -13.11 -18.38
N GLN A 180 -19.35 -13.24 -18.83
CA GLN A 180 -18.39 -14.21 -18.32
C GLN A 180 -17.30 -13.52 -17.47
N SER A 181 -16.92 -14.16 -16.38
CA SER A 181 -15.79 -13.72 -15.55
C SER A 181 -14.54 -14.49 -15.96
N ILE A 182 -13.44 -13.77 -16.15
CA ILE A 182 -12.13 -14.34 -16.48
C ILE A 182 -11.13 -13.90 -15.43
N ALA A 183 -10.53 -14.86 -14.73
CA ALA A 183 -9.45 -14.63 -13.78
C ALA A 183 -8.10 -14.58 -14.52
N LEU A 184 -7.31 -13.57 -14.20
CA LEU A 184 -6.02 -13.28 -14.81
C LEU A 184 -4.92 -13.67 -13.83
N TYR A 185 -4.08 -14.62 -14.24
CA TYR A 185 -3.00 -15.18 -13.43
C TYR A 185 -1.65 -14.85 -14.05
N ILE A 186 -0.68 -14.54 -13.20
CA ILE A 186 0.72 -14.40 -13.58
C ILE A 186 1.50 -15.52 -12.90
N VAL A 187 2.24 -16.28 -13.68
CA VAL A 187 3.18 -17.30 -13.22
C VAL A 187 4.58 -16.69 -13.30
N PRO A 188 5.23 -16.38 -12.16
CA PRO A 188 6.59 -15.85 -12.14
C PRO A 188 7.61 -16.80 -12.79
N ALA A 189 8.73 -16.26 -13.24
CA ALA A 189 9.83 -17.09 -13.73
C ALA A 189 10.47 -17.87 -12.56
N GLY A 190 10.86 -19.12 -12.80
CA GLY A 190 11.57 -19.95 -11.81
C GLY A 190 10.70 -20.51 -10.69
N VAL A 191 9.37 -20.48 -10.81
CA VAL A 191 8.49 -21.23 -9.90
C VAL A 191 8.66 -22.74 -10.10
N ASP A 192 8.32 -23.52 -9.07
CA ASP A 192 8.38 -24.97 -9.07
C ASP A 192 7.05 -25.61 -9.53
N ASP A 193 7.08 -26.94 -9.71
CA ASP A 193 5.89 -27.72 -10.07
C ASP A 193 4.78 -27.61 -9.02
N LYS A 194 5.13 -27.28 -7.77
CA LYS A 194 4.18 -27.09 -6.68
C LYS A 194 3.33 -25.84 -6.90
N PHE A 195 3.94 -24.74 -7.34
CA PHE A 195 3.21 -23.52 -7.72
C PHE A 195 2.19 -23.80 -8.83
N GLU A 196 2.63 -24.48 -9.90
CA GLU A 196 1.78 -24.84 -11.04
C GLU A 196 0.62 -25.76 -10.60
N LEU A 197 0.89 -26.76 -9.76
CA LEU A 197 -0.15 -27.62 -9.21
C LEU A 197 -1.17 -26.83 -8.37
N MET A 198 -0.70 -25.91 -7.52
CA MET A 198 -1.60 -25.04 -6.74
C MET A 198 -2.47 -24.14 -7.63
N LEU A 199 -1.89 -23.62 -8.73
CA LEU A 199 -2.63 -22.79 -9.69
C LEU A 199 -3.70 -23.60 -10.40
N ASN A 200 -3.35 -24.79 -10.91
CA ASN A 200 -4.29 -25.68 -11.59
C ASN A 200 -5.44 -26.09 -10.67
N ASN A 201 -5.14 -26.48 -9.42
CA ASN A 201 -6.17 -26.80 -8.43
C ASN A 201 -7.12 -25.62 -8.17
N MET A 202 -6.61 -24.39 -8.13
CA MET A 202 -7.42 -23.19 -7.92
C MET A 202 -8.33 -22.90 -9.13
N ILE A 203 -7.84 -23.11 -10.35
CA ILE A 203 -8.62 -22.96 -11.59
C ILE A 203 -9.70 -24.04 -11.67
N GLU A 204 -9.34 -25.30 -11.42
CA GLU A 204 -10.27 -26.44 -11.46
C GLU A 204 -11.38 -26.34 -10.39
N ALA A 205 -11.11 -25.70 -9.26
CA ALA A 205 -12.12 -25.43 -8.22
C ALA A 205 -13.19 -24.42 -8.66
N CYS A 206 -12.96 -23.65 -9.72
CA CYS A 206 -13.88 -22.62 -10.23
C CYS A 206 -14.11 -22.75 -11.74
N PRO A 207 -14.66 -23.88 -12.24
CA PRO A 207 -14.77 -24.16 -13.68
C PRO A 207 -15.68 -23.18 -14.45
N GLN A 208 -16.53 -22.44 -13.75
CA GLN A 208 -17.39 -21.39 -14.31
C GLN A 208 -16.65 -20.08 -14.61
N ILE A 209 -15.42 -19.92 -14.13
CA ILE A 209 -14.58 -18.73 -14.34
C ILE A 209 -13.51 -19.10 -15.36
N GLY A 210 -13.45 -18.34 -16.46
CA GLY A 210 -12.39 -18.51 -17.46
C GLY A 210 -11.02 -18.19 -16.86
N SER A 211 -9.96 -18.78 -17.41
CA SER A 211 -8.60 -18.47 -16.99
C SER A 211 -7.80 -17.88 -18.16
N TRP A 212 -7.09 -16.81 -17.86
CA TRP A 212 -6.03 -16.28 -18.70
C TRP A 212 -4.75 -16.34 -17.86
N ILE A 213 -3.68 -16.90 -18.44
CA ILE A 213 -2.45 -17.15 -17.69
C ILE A 213 -1.28 -16.57 -18.49
N TRP A 214 -0.53 -15.69 -17.86
CA TRP A 214 0.75 -15.24 -18.37
C TRP A 214 1.89 -15.94 -17.65
N ARG A 215 2.61 -16.79 -18.39
CA ARG A 215 3.86 -17.41 -17.93
C ARG A 215 5.03 -16.53 -18.31
N VAL A 216 5.65 -15.89 -17.32
CA VAL A 216 6.75 -14.94 -17.54
C VAL A 216 7.95 -15.62 -18.21
N SER A 217 8.18 -16.92 -17.97
CA SER A 217 9.23 -17.70 -18.61
C SER A 217 9.00 -17.99 -20.10
N GLU A 218 7.76 -17.88 -20.58
CA GLU A 218 7.38 -18.22 -21.96
C GLU A 218 7.37 -17.01 -22.89
N GLY A 219 7.54 -15.80 -22.36
CA GLY A 219 7.72 -14.57 -23.14
C GLY A 219 6.87 -13.40 -22.65
N GLU A 220 6.56 -12.51 -23.59
CA GLU A 220 5.80 -11.28 -23.34
C GLU A 220 4.36 -11.56 -22.89
N MET A 221 3.75 -10.54 -22.27
CA MET A 221 2.37 -10.60 -21.81
C MET A 221 1.42 -10.95 -22.98
N PRO A 222 0.62 -12.02 -22.88
CA PRO A 222 -0.37 -12.35 -23.89
C PRO A 222 -1.36 -11.18 -24.10
N PRO A 223 -1.96 -11.03 -25.28
CA PRO A 223 -2.96 -9.99 -25.49
C PRO A 223 -4.17 -10.21 -24.56
N LEU A 224 -4.70 -9.12 -24.00
CA LEU A 224 -5.95 -9.11 -23.22
C LEU A 224 -7.19 -9.08 -24.14
N GLN A 225 -7.12 -9.70 -25.32
CA GLN A 225 -8.26 -9.94 -26.20
C GLN A 225 -9.10 -11.09 -25.62
N LEU A 226 -9.68 -10.82 -24.45
CA LEU A 226 -10.46 -11.73 -23.62
C LEU A 226 -11.89 -11.97 -24.13
#